data_AF-A0A2T5TY82-F1
#
_entry.id   AF-A0A2T5TY82-F1
#
_cell.length_a   1.000
_cell.length_b   1.000
_cell.length_c   1.000
_cell.angle_alpha   90.00
_cell.angle_beta   90.00
_cell.angle_gamma   90.00
#
_symmetry.space_group_name_H-M   'P 1'
#
loop_
_entity.id
_entity.type
_entity.pdbx_description
1 polymer ?
#
loop_
_entity_poly.entity_id
_entity_poly.type
_entity_poly.pdbx_seq_one_letter_code
_entity_poly.pdbx_strand_id
1 'polypeptide(L)'
;MLDRLGLGGDGDEIEAIEDVERDFHVKIETTTAIEWRTVGDVYNALLLVLPDYVKAQPTTWRRFCRALCQVTGDDPEAVGRDTILIGRPWGVIAGIRRLFGR
;
A
#
# COMPACT_ATOMS: atom_id res chain seq x y z
N MET A 1 3.28 -17.59 3.21
CA MET A 1 3.56 -16.25 3.75
C MET A 1 4.78 -15.73 3.03
N LEU A 2 4.65 -14.55 2.43
CA LEU A 2 5.66 -13.92 1.59
C LEU A 2 6.59 -13.10 2.49
N ASP A 3 7.89 -13.40 2.47
CA ASP A 3 8.86 -12.67 3.29
C ASP A 3 9.04 -11.23 2.82
N ARG A 4 8.89 -10.99 1.51
CA ARG A 4 9.17 -9.72 0.89
C ARG A 4 8.29 -9.46 -0.34
N LEU A 5 7.75 -8.25 -0.47
CA LEU A 5 6.94 -7.81 -1.61
C LEU A 5 7.73 -6.78 -2.41
N GLY A 6 7.98 -7.08 -3.69
CA GLY A 6 8.69 -6.19 -4.61
C GLY A 6 7.83 -4.97 -4.90
N LEU A 7 8.18 -3.85 -4.27
CA LEU A 7 7.59 -2.54 -4.47
C LEU A 7 8.73 -1.55 -4.26
N GLY A 8 9.57 -1.32 -5.27
CA GLY A 8 10.61 -0.29 -5.14
C GLY A 8 11.69 -0.28 -6.24
N GLY A 9 11.35 -0.55 -7.49
CA GLY A 9 12.32 -0.53 -8.58
C GLY A 9 12.04 0.52 -9.63
N ASP A 10 10.82 0.53 -10.14
CA ASP A 10 10.49 1.05 -11.47
C ASP A 10 9.20 1.89 -11.51
N GLY A 11 8.53 2.11 -10.36
CA GLY A 11 7.32 2.90 -10.24
C GLY A 11 6.03 2.08 -10.05
N ASP A 12 6.14 0.75 -10.04
CA ASP A 12 5.04 -0.18 -9.72
C ASP A 12 4.43 0.09 -8.34
N GLU A 13 5.20 0.65 -7.41
CA GLU A 13 4.78 0.98 -6.05
C GLU A 13 3.74 2.09 -5.99
N ILE A 14 3.90 3.10 -6.87
CA ILE A 14 2.95 4.21 -6.96
C ILE A 14 1.64 3.67 -7.53
N GLU A 15 1.73 2.86 -8.59
CA GLU A 15 0.57 2.23 -9.21
C GLU A 15 -0.15 1.30 -8.23
N ALA A 16 0.58 0.53 -7.42
CA ALA A 16 -0.01 -0.35 -6.39
C ALA A 16 -0.77 0.44 -5.32
N ILE A 17 -0.24 1.59 -4.86
CA ILE A 17 -0.96 2.47 -3.92
C ILE A 17 -2.15 3.14 -4.59
N GLU A 18 -2.03 3.56 -5.86
CA GLU A 18 -3.13 4.13 -6.62
C GLU A 18 -4.27 3.13 -6.85
N ASP A 19 -3.94 1.86 -7.07
CA ASP A 19 -4.90 0.77 -7.20
C ASP A 19 -5.64 0.52 -5.87
N VAL A 20 -4.94 0.56 -4.74
CA VAL A 20 -5.56 0.52 -3.41
C VAL A 20 -6.48 1.73 -3.19
N GLU A 21 -6.01 2.95 -3.49
CA GLU A 21 -6.83 4.17 -3.38
C GLU A 21 -8.09 4.11 -4.23
N ARG A 22 -7.95 3.63 -5.47
CA ARG A 22 -9.05 3.47 -6.43
C ARG A 22 -10.06 2.46 -5.93
N ASP A 23 -9.62 1.31 -5.44
CA ASP A 23 -10.50 0.26 -4.95
C ASP A 23 -11.25 0.71 -3.67
N PHE A 24 -10.57 1.40 -2.75
CA PHE A 24 -11.19 1.87 -1.51
C PHE A 24 -11.89 3.23 -1.62
N HIS A 25 -11.79 3.91 -2.77
CA HIS A 25 -12.31 5.27 -2.99
C HIS A 25 -11.81 6.29 -1.95
N VAL A 26 -10.52 6.22 -1.62
CA VAL A 26 -9.86 7.11 -0.65
C VAL A 26 -8.56 7.64 -1.21
N LYS A 27 -7.98 8.64 -0.53
CA LYS A 27 -6.59 9.06 -0.73
C LYS A 27 -5.80 8.73 0.52
N ILE A 28 -4.70 8.00 0.35
CA ILE A 28 -3.81 7.62 1.45
C ILE A 28 -2.81 8.76 1.64
N GLU A 29 -2.71 9.24 2.87
CA GLU A 29 -1.70 10.23 3.26
C GLU A 29 -0.31 9.58 3.26
N THR A 30 0.54 9.97 2.31
CA THR A 30 1.89 9.41 2.14
C THR A 30 2.97 10.26 2.83
N THR A 31 2.60 11.19 3.71
CA THR A 31 3.55 12.08 4.41
C THR A 31 4.52 11.32 5.31
N THR A 32 4.08 10.19 5.87
CA THR A 32 4.90 9.27 6.68
C THR A 32 5.46 8.09 5.88
N ALA A 33 5.27 8.07 4.55
CA ALA A 33 5.63 6.92 3.74
C ALA A 33 7.12 6.57 3.82
N ILE A 34 8.00 7.54 4.07
CA ILE A 34 9.45 7.31 4.27
C ILE A 34 9.76 6.35 5.43
N GLU A 35 8.85 6.19 6.38
CA GLU A 35 8.99 5.30 7.54
C GLU A 35 8.42 3.90 7.28
N TRP A 36 7.65 3.71 6.21
CA TRP A 36 7.00 2.43 5.90
C TRP A 36 8.05 1.37 5.55
N ARG A 37 7.99 0.24 6.24
CA ARG A 37 8.92 -0.89 6.06
C ARG A 37 8.20 -2.19 5.71
N THR A 38 6.93 -2.27 6.05
CA THR A 38 6.10 -3.47 5.90
C THR A 38 4.79 -3.14 5.22
N VAL A 39 4.16 -4.15 4.62
CA VAL A 39 2.81 -4.04 4.08
C VAL A 39 1.80 -3.59 5.15
N GLY A 40 2.03 -3.94 6.41
CA GLY A 40 1.24 -3.49 7.55
C GLY A 40 1.29 -1.98 7.76
N ASP A 41 2.40 -1.31 7.46
CA ASP A 41 2.50 0.14 7.57
C ASP A 41 1.60 0.84 6.55
N VAL A 42 1.57 0.33 5.31
CA VAL A 42 0.67 0.80 4.25
C VAL A 42 -0.78 0.56 4.64
N TYR A 43 -1.10 -0.62 5.17
CA TYR A 43 -2.44 -0.95 5.63
C TYR A 43 -2.90 -0.05 6.79
N ASN A 44 -2.00 0.26 7.73
CA ASN A 44 -2.30 1.20 8.80
C ASN A 44 -2.61 2.60 8.26
N ALA A 45 -1.86 3.07 7.26
CA ALA A 45 -2.15 4.33 6.59
C ALA A 45 -3.52 4.33 5.90
N LEU A 46 -3.90 3.24 5.23
CA LEU A 46 -5.25 3.07 4.68
C LEU A 46 -6.33 3.13 5.77
N LEU A 47 -6.11 2.46 6.91
CA LEU A 47 -7.07 2.47 8.02
C LEU A 47 -7.30 3.87 8.62
N LEU A 48 -6.36 4.81 8.49
CA LEU A 48 -6.55 6.18 8.97
C LEU A 48 -7.60 6.96 8.16
N VAL A 49 -7.77 6.61 6.88
CA VAL A 49 -8.64 7.33 5.95
C VAL A 49 -9.96 6.60 5.65
N LEU A 50 -10.07 5.33 6.02
CA LEU A 50 -11.30 4.56 5.85
C LEU A 50 -12.40 4.98 6.83
N PRO A 51 -13.69 4.82 6.46
CA PRO A 51 -14.79 4.84 7.42
C PRO A 51 -14.76 3.63 8.36
N ASP A 52 -15.20 3.79 9.62
CA ASP A 52 -15.13 2.71 10.63
C ASP A 52 -15.91 1.44 10.24
N TYR A 53 -17.03 1.59 9.53
CA TYR A 53 -17.80 0.46 9.01
C TYR A 53 -17.06 -0.35 7.93
N VAL A 54 -16.07 0.24 7.25
CA VAL A 54 -15.18 -0.47 6.32
C VAL A 54 -14.04 -1.12 7.09
N LYS A 55 -13.42 -0.40 8.04
CA LYS A 55 -12.33 -0.95 8.89
C LYS A 55 -12.74 -2.22 9.62
N ALA A 56 -13.99 -2.27 10.11
CA ALA A 56 -14.53 -3.40 10.87
C ALA A 56 -14.82 -4.65 10.00
N GLN A 57 -14.80 -4.55 8.68
CA GLN A 57 -15.08 -5.71 7.82
C GLN A 57 -13.89 -6.69 7.82
N PRO A 58 -14.12 -7.99 8.11
CA PRO A 58 -13.06 -8.99 8.06
C PRO A 58 -12.41 -9.14 6.67
N THR A 59 -13.10 -8.71 5.62
CA THR A 59 -12.65 -8.76 4.23
C THR A 59 -11.73 -7.60 3.83
N THR A 60 -11.63 -6.54 4.64
CA THR A 60 -10.85 -5.32 4.31
C THR A 60 -9.38 -5.63 4.06
N TRP A 61 -8.78 -6.50 4.88
CA TRP A 61 -7.41 -6.97 4.66
C TRP A 61 -7.25 -7.70 3.32
N ARG A 62 -8.12 -8.67 3.03
CA ARG A 62 -8.05 -9.44 1.77
C ARG A 62 -8.23 -8.57 0.54
N ARG A 63 -9.15 -7.60 0.64
CA ARG A 63 -9.40 -6.63 -0.43
C ARG A 63 -8.17 -5.75 -0.66
N PHE A 64 -7.56 -5.26 0.42
CA PHE A 64 -6.31 -4.52 0.36
C PHE A 64 -5.17 -5.31 -0.29
N CYS A 65 -4.89 -6.54 0.16
CA CYS A 65 -3.85 -7.36 -0.45
C CYS A 65 -4.11 -7.62 -1.93
N ARG A 66 -5.37 -7.84 -2.31
CA ARG A 66 -5.74 -8.04 -3.72
C ARG A 66 -5.43 -6.81 -4.56
N ALA A 67 -5.80 -5.61 -4.09
CA ALA A 67 -5.51 -4.37 -4.79
C ALA A 67 -4.00 -4.10 -4.86
N LEU A 68 -3.28 -4.34 -3.76
CA LEU A 68 -1.83 -4.12 -3.68
C LEU A 68 -1.05 -5.02 -4.65
N CYS A 69 -1.45 -6.29 -4.80
CA CYS A 69 -0.80 -7.24 -5.69
C CYS A 69 -1.26 -7.17 -7.16
N GLN A 70 -2.19 -6.27 -7.52
CA GLN A 70 -2.65 -6.17 -8.92
C GLN A 70 -1.50 -5.83 -9.87
N VAL A 71 -0.60 -4.97 -9.44
CA VAL A 71 0.53 -4.49 -10.24
C VAL A 71 1.70 -5.47 -10.19
N THR A 72 2.00 -6.02 -8.99
CA THR A 72 3.17 -6.89 -8.81
C THR A 72 2.93 -8.31 -9.34
N GLY A 73 1.67 -8.75 -9.46
CA GLY A 73 1.31 -10.11 -9.85
C GLY A 73 1.58 -11.16 -8.77
N ASP A 74 1.96 -10.74 -7.56
CA ASP A 74 2.17 -11.63 -6.42
C ASP A 74 0.84 -12.24 -5.92
N ASP A 75 0.94 -13.33 -5.16
CA ASP A 75 -0.22 -13.97 -4.53
C ASP A 75 -0.74 -13.14 -3.33
N PRO A 76 -1.97 -12.57 -3.40
CA PRO A 76 -2.54 -11.79 -2.31
C PRO A 76 -2.73 -12.60 -1.01
N GLU A 77 -2.89 -13.91 -1.09
CA GLU A 77 -3.06 -14.78 0.09
C GLU A 77 -1.73 -15.06 0.80
N ALA A 78 -0.62 -14.86 0.11
CA ALA A 78 0.70 -15.00 0.69
C ALA A 78 1.14 -13.75 1.48
N VAL A 79 0.52 -12.59 1.26
CA VAL A 79 0.91 -11.32 1.89
C VAL A 79 0.53 -11.25 3.37
N GLY A 80 1.53 -11.04 4.22
CA GLY A 80 1.40 -10.79 5.65
C GLY A 80 1.54 -9.32 6.02
N ARG A 81 1.24 -8.97 7.27
CA ARG A 81 1.43 -7.59 7.78
C ARG A 81 2.90 -7.22 7.94
N ASP A 82 3.73 -8.19 8.23
CA ASP A 82 5.16 -8.16 8.42
C ASP A 82 5.94 -8.41 7.12
N THR A 83 5.26 -8.69 6.01
CA THR A 83 5.88 -8.77 4.69
C THR A 83 6.63 -7.47 4.40
N ILE A 84 7.93 -7.59 4.16
CA ILE A 84 8.84 -6.45 4.00
C ILE A 84 8.64 -5.82 2.63
N LEU A 85 8.51 -4.50 2.57
CA LEU A 85 8.53 -3.75 1.32
C LEU A 85 9.98 -3.64 0.84
N ILE A 86 10.28 -4.09 -0.38
CA ILE A 86 11.63 -4.00 -0.94
C ILE A 86 11.71 -3.03 -2.11
N GLY A 87 12.65 -2.10 -2.01
CA GLY A 87 13.22 -1.31 -3.09
C GLY A 87 13.51 0.13 -2.66
N ARG A 88 13.38 1.13 -3.55
CA ARG A 88 13.72 2.53 -3.27
C ARG A 88 12.96 3.05 -2.04
N PRO A 89 13.55 3.98 -1.26
CA PRO A 89 12.85 4.56 -0.12
C PRO A 89 11.55 5.22 -0.57
N TRP A 90 10.44 4.85 0.05
CA TRP A 90 9.11 5.46 -0.13
C TRP A 90 9.09 6.99 0.07
N GLY A 91 10.13 7.57 0.68
CA GLY A 91 10.35 9.02 0.71
C GLY A 91 10.47 9.66 -0.68
N VAL A 92 10.90 8.91 -1.70
CA VAL A 92 10.89 9.36 -3.11
C VAL A 92 9.45 9.49 -3.62
N ILE A 93 8.57 8.54 -3.26
CA ILE A 93 7.15 8.54 -3.65
C ILE A 93 6.39 9.70 -2.98
N ALA A 94 6.63 9.93 -1.69
CA ALA A 94 6.09 11.09 -0.98
C ALA A 94 6.53 12.42 -1.62
N GLY A 95 7.78 12.49 -2.09
CA GLY A 95 8.32 13.61 -2.85
C GLY A 95 7.65 13.79 -4.21
N ILE A 96 7.47 12.71 -4.98
CA ILE A 96 6.78 12.71 -6.28
C ILE A 96 5.33 13.21 -6.13
N ARG A 97 4.56 12.70 -5.16
CA ARG A 97 3.18 13.18 -4.92
C ARG A 97 3.12 14.66 -4.56
N ARG A 98 4.05 15.14 -3.72
CA ARG A 98 4.14 16.56 -3.36
C ARG A 98 4.49 17.45 -4.56
N LEU A 99 5.26 16.96 -5.52
CA LEU A 99 5.63 17.70 -6.73
C LEU A 99 4.52 17.74 -7.79
N PHE A 100 3.71 16.68 -7.89
CA PHE A 100 2.68 16.55 -8.94
C PHE A 100 1.24 16.82 -8.49
N GLY A 101 0.99 17.09 -7.20
CA GLY A 101 -0.26 17.70 -6.72
C GLY A 101 -1.55 16.99 -7.17
N ARG A 102 -1.60 15.67 -7.07
CA ARG A 102 -2.83 14.87 -7.25
C ARG A 102 -3.21 14.12 -5.99
#